data_AF-A0A3R9NZD2-F1
#
_entry.id   AF-A0A3R9NZD2-F1
#
_cell.length_a   1.000
_cell.length_b   1.000
_cell.length_c   1.000
_cell.angle_alpha   90.00
_cell.angle_beta   90.00
_cell.angle_gamma   90.00
#
_symmetry.space_group_name_H-M   'P 1'
#
loop_
_entity.id
_entity.type
_entity.pdbx_description
1 polymer ?
#
loop_
_entity_poly.entity_id
_entity_poly.type
_entity_poly.pdbx_seq_one_letter_code
_entity_poly.pdbx_strand_id
1 'polypeptide(L)'
;MFSAKQQVTELIQDYQTAVYKAVALLNAKSEQDCGFQQREESPGYRAGYLDAQQRVRYAFHGAGCLVNMFGVEVDFDYAKEGGCTGIDPWFLINFLQNNPAIQAKYPSLTNDTKVTQILQELVKDGTLAQYVHSADDWRYYWVADIGNPNLPEVVLRWSEKDEAE
;
A
#
# COMPACT_ATOMS: atom_id res chain seq x y z
N MET A 1 14.46 23.92 3.56
CA MET A 1 13.54 22.89 4.11
C MET A 1 12.33 22.84 3.22
N PHE A 2 11.86 21.64 2.86
CA PHE A 2 10.62 21.46 2.10
C PHE A 2 9.42 21.99 2.90
N SER A 3 8.43 22.55 2.20
CA SER A 3 7.14 22.89 2.79
C SER A 3 6.43 21.62 3.28
N ALA A 4 5.48 21.75 4.21
CA ALA A 4 4.70 20.59 4.66
C ALA A 4 3.97 19.91 3.50
N LYS A 5 3.48 20.70 2.53
CA LYS A 5 2.83 20.20 1.31
C LYS A 5 3.78 19.38 0.44
N GLN A 6 5.01 19.84 0.26
CA GLN A 6 6.05 19.09 -0.44
C GLN A 6 6.39 17.80 0.30
N GLN A 7 6.50 17.83 1.64
CA GLN A 7 6.75 16.62 2.42
C GLN A 7 5.62 15.59 2.31
N VAL A 8 4.35 16.00 2.30
CA VAL A 8 3.23 15.07 2.04
C VAL A 8 3.29 14.49 0.63
N THR A 9 3.62 15.32 -0.37
CA THR A 9 3.76 14.87 -1.77
C THR A 9 4.84 13.80 -1.88
N GLU A 10 6.01 14.02 -1.28
CA GLU A 10 7.10 13.04 -1.25
C GLU A 10 6.77 11.81 -0.40
N LEU A 11 6.07 11.97 0.72
CA LEU A 11 5.61 10.85 1.55
C LEU A 11 4.68 9.91 0.77
N ILE A 12 3.74 10.45 -0.02
CA ILE A 12 2.86 9.67 -0.89
C ILE A 12 3.70 8.86 -1.88
N GLN A 13 4.70 9.48 -2.52
CA GLN A 13 5.56 8.81 -3.50
C GLN A 13 6.39 7.69 -2.86
N ASP A 14 6.94 7.92 -1.66
CA ASP A 14 7.68 6.90 -0.92
C ASP A 14 6.76 5.72 -0.52
N TYR A 15 5.56 6.02 -0.02
CA TYR A 15 4.55 5.02 0.34
C TYR A 15 4.18 4.17 -0.88
N GLN A 16 3.77 4.79 -1.98
CA GLN A 16 3.41 4.07 -3.21
C GLN A 16 4.60 3.27 -3.75
N THR A 17 5.81 3.81 -3.71
CA THR A 17 7.02 3.07 -4.10
C THR A 17 7.21 1.81 -3.24
N ALA A 18 6.94 1.89 -1.93
CA ALA A 18 6.99 0.73 -1.04
C ALA A 18 5.89 -0.28 -1.37
N VAL A 19 4.64 0.18 -1.57
CA VAL A 19 3.51 -0.67 -1.98
C VAL A 19 3.82 -1.39 -3.29
N TYR A 20 4.33 -0.69 -4.30
CA TYR A 20 4.67 -1.27 -5.60
C TYR A 20 5.75 -2.34 -5.50
N LYS A 21 6.77 -2.13 -4.66
CA LYS A 21 7.78 -3.16 -4.38
C LYS A 21 7.18 -4.37 -3.67
N ALA A 22 6.32 -4.15 -2.68
CA ALA A 22 5.64 -5.23 -1.97
C ALA A 22 4.77 -6.07 -2.92
N VAL A 23 3.96 -5.42 -3.75
CA VAL A 23 3.09 -6.06 -4.73
C VAL A 23 3.89 -6.80 -5.80
N ALA A 24 5.01 -6.25 -6.27
CA ALA A 24 5.88 -6.96 -7.20
C ALA A 24 6.43 -8.28 -6.61
N LEU A 25 6.81 -8.28 -5.32
CA LEU A 25 7.25 -9.49 -4.63
C LEU A 25 6.11 -10.49 -4.42
N LEU A 26 4.91 -10.02 -4.07
CA LEU A 26 3.72 -10.84 -3.92
C LEU A 26 3.32 -11.50 -5.26
N ASN A 27 3.31 -10.75 -6.35
CA ASN A 27 3.05 -11.27 -7.69
C ASN A 27 4.10 -12.32 -8.09
N ALA A 28 5.39 -12.02 -7.91
CA ALA A 28 6.47 -12.97 -8.21
C ALA A 28 6.35 -14.25 -7.37
N LYS A 29 5.96 -14.13 -6.10
CA LYS A 29 5.69 -15.29 -5.23
C LYS A 29 4.49 -16.09 -5.73
N SER A 30 3.43 -15.43 -6.17
CA SER A 30 2.23 -16.05 -6.73
C SER A 30 2.52 -16.85 -8.00
N GLU A 31 3.46 -16.41 -8.82
CA GLU A 31 3.86 -17.12 -10.04
C GLU A 31 4.68 -18.38 -9.74
N GLN A 32 5.39 -18.41 -8.61
CA GLN A 32 6.27 -19.52 -8.22
C GLN A 32 5.60 -20.54 -7.31
N ASP A 33 4.63 -20.11 -6.50
CA ASP A 33 4.11 -20.86 -5.36
C ASP A 33 2.58 -20.77 -5.32
N CYS A 34 1.91 -21.65 -6.07
CA CYS A 34 0.45 -21.73 -6.07
C CYS A 34 -0.09 -21.95 -4.65
N GLY A 35 -1.13 -21.20 -4.27
CA GLY A 35 -1.76 -21.31 -2.96
C GLY A 35 -0.99 -20.67 -1.80
N PHE A 36 0.13 -19.96 -2.02
CA PHE A 36 0.86 -19.31 -0.91
C PHE A 36 0.00 -18.31 -0.11
N GLN A 37 -1.02 -17.74 -0.75
CA GLN A 37 -1.98 -16.82 -0.13
C GLN A 37 -2.91 -17.50 0.88
N GLN A 38 -3.05 -18.82 0.81
CA GLN A 38 -3.86 -19.63 1.75
C GLN A 38 -3.03 -20.22 2.88
N ARG A 39 -1.70 -20.04 2.88
CA ARG A 39 -0.85 -20.55 3.96
C ARG A 39 -1.20 -19.86 5.27
N GLU A 40 -1.68 -20.65 6.21
CA GLU A 40 -1.98 -20.21 7.57
C GLU A 40 -0.81 -20.49 8.50
N GLU A 41 -0.24 -19.46 9.14
CA GLU A 41 0.69 -19.65 10.27
C GLU A 41 -0.09 -20.02 11.55
N SER A 42 -1.35 -19.58 11.65
CA SER A 42 -2.32 -19.96 12.67
C SER A 42 -3.75 -19.82 12.10
N PRO A 43 -4.78 -20.42 12.72
CA PRO A 43 -6.13 -20.43 12.14
C PRO A 43 -6.63 -19.03 11.76
N GLY A 44 -6.91 -18.81 10.47
CA GLY A 44 -7.36 -17.52 9.94
C GLY A 44 -6.27 -16.44 9.80
N TYR A 45 -5.01 -16.76 10.10
CA TYR A 45 -3.88 -15.85 9.96
C TYR A 45 -2.96 -16.29 8.81
N ARG A 46 -3.19 -15.68 7.64
CA ARG A 46 -2.50 -16.00 6.40
C ARG A 46 -1.23 -15.17 6.27
N ALA A 47 -0.09 -15.77 6.57
CA ALA A 47 1.19 -15.08 6.66
C ALA A 47 2.36 -15.98 6.24
N GLY A 48 3.53 -15.36 6.02
CA GLY A 48 4.74 -16.09 5.70
C GLY A 48 5.84 -15.18 5.17
N TYR A 49 6.69 -15.72 4.31
CA TYR A 49 7.84 -15.01 3.75
C TYR A 49 7.85 -15.02 2.22
N LEU A 50 8.21 -13.89 1.62
CA LEU A 50 8.31 -13.70 0.17
C LEU A 50 9.71 -14.03 -0.38
N ASP A 51 10.72 -14.16 0.48
CA ASP A 51 12.09 -14.54 0.11
C ASP A 51 12.57 -15.79 0.86
N ALA A 52 13.51 -16.52 0.24
CA ALA A 52 14.07 -17.74 0.82
C ALA A 52 14.88 -17.49 2.10
N GLN A 53 15.40 -16.26 2.29
CA GLN A 53 16.15 -15.87 3.49
C GLN A 53 15.25 -15.43 4.64
N GLN A 54 13.92 -15.44 4.47
CA GLN A 54 12.94 -15.04 5.49
C GLN A 54 13.16 -13.61 6.03
N ARG A 55 13.56 -12.68 5.14
CA ARG A 55 13.77 -11.26 5.47
C ARG A 55 12.62 -10.38 5.01
N VAL A 56 11.75 -10.90 4.15
CA VAL A 56 10.54 -10.21 3.69
C VAL A 56 9.32 -10.95 4.18
N ARG A 57 8.69 -10.46 5.25
CA ARG A 57 7.50 -11.08 5.86
C ARG A 57 6.24 -10.45 5.27
N TYR A 58 5.24 -11.26 4.98
CA TYR A 58 3.89 -10.81 4.60
C TYR A 58 2.85 -11.33 5.60
N ALA A 59 1.75 -10.59 5.75
CA ALA A 59 0.55 -11.03 6.45
C ALA A 59 -0.68 -10.43 5.77
N PHE A 60 -1.54 -11.28 5.21
CA PHE A 60 -2.82 -10.85 4.66
C PHE A 60 -3.80 -10.55 5.78
N HIS A 61 -4.62 -9.52 5.57
CA HIS A 61 -5.75 -9.14 6.41
C HIS A 61 -6.84 -8.60 5.49
N GLY A 62 -8.11 -8.62 5.91
CA GLY A 62 -9.22 -8.04 5.14
C GLY A 62 -9.10 -8.20 3.62
N ALA A 63 -9.04 -7.07 2.92
CA ALA A 63 -8.79 -6.97 1.49
C ALA A 63 -7.35 -6.53 1.15
N GLY A 64 -6.41 -6.67 2.08
CA GLY A 64 -5.08 -6.08 1.99
C GLY A 64 -3.95 -7.00 2.45
N CYS A 65 -2.76 -6.40 2.55
CA CYS A 65 -1.55 -7.11 2.97
C CYS A 65 -0.56 -6.16 3.65
N LEU A 66 -0.11 -6.58 4.84
CA LEU A 66 1.02 -5.98 5.51
C LEU A 66 2.31 -6.67 5.04
N VAL A 67 3.30 -5.90 4.62
CA VAL A 67 4.62 -6.42 4.23
C VAL A 67 5.74 -5.68 4.96
N ASN A 68 6.63 -6.43 5.60
CA ASN A 68 7.87 -5.90 6.18
C ASN A 68 9.05 -6.29 5.30
N MET A 69 9.69 -5.30 4.66
CA MET A 69 10.80 -5.46 3.72
C MET A 69 12.01 -4.67 4.21
N PHE A 70 13.07 -5.36 4.64
CA PHE A 70 14.35 -4.72 4.98
C PHE A 70 14.22 -3.56 5.99
N GLY A 71 13.35 -3.72 6.99
CA GLY A 71 13.11 -2.70 8.02
C GLY A 71 12.14 -1.59 7.60
N VAL A 72 11.48 -1.73 6.44
CA VAL A 72 10.35 -0.90 6.03
C VAL A 72 9.07 -1.70 6.13
N GLU A 73 8.13 -1.24 6.93
CA GLU A 73 6.79 -1.79 7.04
C GLU A 73 5.84 -1.00 6.14
N VAL A 74 5.11 -1.68 5.26
CA VAL A 74 4.08 -1.07 4.41
C VAL A 74 2.81 -1.90 4.46
N ASP A 75 1.70 -1.21 4.71
CA ASP A 75 0.37 -1.79 4.76
C ASP A 75 -0.52 -1.13 3.71
N PHE A 76 -1.37 -1.91 3.06
CA PHE A 76 -2.25 -1.44 2.00
C PHE A 76 -3.40 -2.42 1.75
N ASP A 77 -4.50 -1.87 1.24
CA ASP A 77 -5.62 -2.65 0.71
C ASP A 77 -5.59 -2.68 -0.83
N TYR A 78 -6.11 -3.78 -1.38
CA TYR A 78 -6.45 -3.86 -2.79
C TYR A 78 -7.74 -3.08 -3.05
N ALA A 79 -7.72 -2.21 -4.06
CA ALA A 79 -8.93 -1.56 -4.53
C ALA A 79 -9.85 -2.62 -5.15
N LYS A 80 -11.16 -2.52 -4.88
CA LYS A 80 -12.16 -3.45 -5.45
C LYS A 80 -12.20 -3.46 -6.98
N GLU A 81 -11.72 -2.39 -7.60
CA GLU A 81 -11.67 -2.22 -9.06
C GLU A 81 -10.41 -2.84 -9.68
N GLY A 82 -9.56 -3.46 -8.85
CA GLY A 82 -8.22 -3.90 -9.22
C GLY A 82 -7.19 -2.80 -8.95
N GLY A 83 -6.04 -3.19 -8.42
CA GLY A 83 -4.90 -2.29 -8.18
C GLY A 83 -4.62 -1.96 -6.72
N CYS A 84 -3.44 -1.39 -6.48
CA CYS A 84 -2.90 -1.05 -5.15
C CYS A 84 -2.44 0.42 -5.06
N THR A 85 -2.83 1.24 -6.03
CA THR A 85 -2.29 2.59 -6.25
C THR A 85 -3.01 3.66 -5.43
N GLY A 86 -4.20 3.34 -4.92
CA GLY A 86 -5.01 4.24 -4.11
C GLY A 86 -4.37 4.56 -2.77
N ILE A 87 -4.38 5.83 -2.42
CA ILE A 87 -3.80 6.35 -1.18
C ILE A 87 -4.92 6.48 -0.16
N ASP A 88 -4.90 5.63 0.86
CA ASP A 88 -5.70 5.83 2.06
C ASP A 88 -4.88 6.67 3.08
N PRO A 89 -5.45 7.72 3.70
CA PRO A 89 -4.75 8.49 4.71
C PRO A 89 -4.28 7.64 5.89
N TRP A 90 -5.08 6.67 6.34
CA TRP A 90 -4.76 5.81 7.47
C TRP A 90 -3.51 4.98 7.18
N PHE A 91 -3.44 4.33 6.02
CA PHE A 91 -2.25 3.59 5.59
C PHE A 91 -1.03 4.52 5.43
N LEU A 92 -1.21 5.71 4.84
CA LEU A 92 -0.13 6.68 4.65
C LEU A 92 0.46 7.17 5.98
N ILE A 93 -0.41 7.42 6.97
CA ILE A 93 -0.05 7.85 8.31
C ILE A 93 0.66 6.71 9.05
N ASN A 94 0.12 5.49 9.01
CA ASN A 94 0.77 4.33 9.62
C ASN A 94 2.14 4.07 9.00
N PHE A 95 2.27 4.21 7.67
CA PHE A 95 3.56 4.14 6.98
C PHE A 95 4.55 5.18 7.51
N LEU A 96 4.12 6.42 7.75
CA LEU A 96 4.98 7.43 8.36
C LEU A 96 5.39 7.06 9.81
N GLN A 97 4.44 6.58 10.61
CA GLN A 97 4.63 6.33 12.05
C GLN A 97 5.43 5.05 12.34
N ASN A 98 5.21 3.99 11.56
CA ASN A 98 5.85 2.69 11.78
C ASN A 98 7.26 2.61 11.20
N ASN A 99 7.70 3.62 10.45
CA ASN A 99 9.02 3.66 9.81
C ASN A 99 9.86 4.84 10.33
N PRO A 100 10.73 4.65 11.34
CA PRO A 100 11.52 5.74 11.93
C PRO A 100 12.37 6.53 10.93
N ALA A 101 12.90 5.86 9.90
CA ALA A 101 13.67 6.54 8.85
C ALA A 101 12.79 7.46 7.98
N ILE A 102 11.54 7.08 7.72
CA ILE A 102 10.56 7.90 6.99
C ILE A 102 10.11 9.07 7.87
N GLN A 103 9.85 8.83 9.15
CA GLN A 103 9.54 9.89 10.11
C GLN A 103 10.67 10.93 10.21
N ALA A 104 11.93 10.48 10.27
CA ALA A 104 13.08 11.37 10.29
C ALA A 104 13.25 12.19 9.00
N LYS A 105 12.83 11.64 7.85
CA LYS A 105 12.83 12.34 6.55
C LYS A 105 11.79 13.47 6.49
N TYR A 106 10.66 13.32 7.19
CA TYR A 106 9.54 14.27 7.13
C TYR A 106 9.18 14.89 8.50
N PRO A 107 10.10 15.64 9.12
CA PRO A 107 9.93 16.11 10.51
C PRO A 107 8.80 17.13 10.70
N SER A 108 8.21 17.67 9.63
CA SER A 108 7.09 18.62 9.75
C SER A 108 5.70 17.97 9.79
N LEU A 109 5.65 16.65 9.57
CA LEU A 109 4.45 15.82 9.51
C LEU A 109 4.23 15.11 10.85
N THR A 110 3.93 15.87 11.90
CA THR A 110 3.84 15.36 13.29
C THR A 110 2.41 15.02 13.72
N ASN A 111 1.42 15.27 12.86
CA ASN A 111 0.00 15.09 13.18
C ASN A 111 -0.77 14.70 11.92
N ASP A 112 -1.49 13.60 12.03
CA ASP A 112 -2.42 13.02 11.08
C ASP A 112 -3.39 14.05 10.50
N THR A 113 -3.92 14.95 11.34
CA THR A 113 -4.83 16.02 10.92
C THR A 113 -4.19 16.92 9.86
N LYS A 114 -2.90 17.24 10.02
CA LYS A 114 -2.17 18.10 9.09
C LYS A 114 -1.91 17.40 7.77
N VAL A 115 -1.58 16.10 7.79
CA VAL A 115 -1.42 15.29 6.59
C VAL A 115 -2.74 15.24 5.82
N THR A 116 -3.85 14.95 6.49
CA THR A 116 -5.19 14.90 5.88
C THR A 116 -5.63 16.25 5.31
N GLN A 117 -5.38 17.36 6.01
CA GLN A 117 -5.66 18.70 5.48
C GLN A 117 -4.88 18.98 4.19
N ILE A 118 -3.60 18.62 4.15
CA ILE A 118 -2.77 18.80 2.96
C ILE A 118 -3.24 17.91 1.81
N LEU A 119 -3.66 16.67 2.08
CA LEU A 119 -4.29 15.82 1.05
C LEU A 119 -5.53 16.48 0.44
N GLN A 120 -6.39 17.10 1.27
CA GLN A 120 -7.55 17.85 0.79
C GLN A 120 -7.16 19.11 0.00
N GLU A 121 -6.08 19.80 0.37
CA GLU A 121 -5.55 20.92 -0.41
C GLU A 121 -5.06 20.46 -1.78
N LEU A 122 -4.35 19.33 -1.84
CA LEU A 122 -3.89 18.70 -3.09
C LEU A 122 -5.07 18.24 -3.96
N VAL A 123 -6.21 17.91 -3.37
CA VAL A 123 -7.44 17.66 -4.15
C VAL A 123 -8.00 18.97 -4.70
N LYS A 124 -8.08 20.03 -3.88
CA LYS A 124 -8.63 21.32 -4.29
C LYS A 124 -7.85 21.99 -5.42
N ASP A 125 -6.54 21.77 -5.49
CA ASP A 125 -5.70 22.33 -6.56
C ASP A 125 -5.58 21.42 -7.79
N GLY A 126 -6.20 20.24 -7.78
CA GLY A 126 -6.22 19.31 -8.90
C GLY A 126 -4.98 18.41 -9.03
N THR A 127 -4.11 18.39 -8.02
CA THR A 127 -2.96 17.47 -7.99
C THR A 127 -3.41 16.02 -7.72
N LEU A 128 -4.34 15.85 -6.78
CA LEU A 128 -4.96 14.58 -6.44
C LEU A 128 -6.44 14.57 -6.85
N ALA A 129 -6.97 13.40 -7.18
CA ALA A 129 -8.39 13.14 -7.23
C ALA A 129 -8.78 12.31 -6.01
N GLN A 130 -9.93 12.62 -5.39
CA GLN A 130 -10.54 11.74 -4.41
C GLN A 130 -11.59 10.88 -5.11
N TYR A 131 -11.47 9.57 -4.96
CA TYR A 131 -12.47 8.62 -5.42
C TYR A 131 -13.17 8.02 -4.21
N VAL A 132 -14.50 8.05 -4.21
CA VAL A 132 -15.34 7.59 -3.12
C VAL A 132 -16.16 6.39 -3.62
N HIS A 133 -15.79 5.19 -3.19
CA HIS A 133 -16.56 3.98 -3.47
C HIS A 133 -17.73 3.85 -2.50
N SER A 134 -17.51 4.14 -1.22
CA SER A 134 -18.55 4.21 -0.19
C SER A 134 -18.17 5.20 0.92
N ALA A 135 -19.03 5.38 1.92
CA ALA A 135 -18.75 6.28 3.06
C ALA A 135 -17.45 5.92 3.81
N ASP A 136 -17.15 4.62 3.91
CA ASP A 136 -16.00 4.07 4.64
C ASP A 136 -14.89 3.57 3.71
N ASP A 137 -15.06 3.70 2.39
CA ASP A 137 -14.12 3.21 1.38
C ASP A 137 -13.88 4.29 0.33
N TRP A 138 -12.80 5.02 0.51
CA TRP A 138 -12.39 6.10 -0.38
C TRP A 138 -10.87 6.18 -0.42
N ARG A 139 -10.33 6.68 -1.53
CA ARG A 139 -8.88 6.77 -1.78
C ARG A 139 -8.54 8.05 -2.54
N TYR A 140 -7.31 8.53 -2.38
CA TYR A 140 -6.74 9.54 -3.26
C TYR A 140 -5.90 8.89 -4.37
N TYR A 141 -5.88 9.53 -5.54
CA TYR A 141 -5.05 9.13 -6.67
C TYR A 141 -4.37 10.36 -7.25
N TRP A 142 -3.15 10.21 -7.78
CA TRP A 142 -2.58 11.27 -8.61
C TRP A 142 -3.43 11.45 -9.85
N VAL A 143 -3.83 12.69 -10.16
CA VAL A 143 -4.59 12.96 -11.39
C VAL A 143 -3.81 12.54 -12.63
N ALA A 144 -2.48 12.71 -12.60
CA ALA A 144 -1.58 12.31 -13.67
C ALA A 144 -1.51 10.79 -13.91
N ASP A 145 -1.90 9.99 -12.93
CA ASP A 145 -1.83 8.52 -12.99
C ASP A 145 -3.16 7.87 -13.40
N ILE A 146 -4.25 8.63 -13.49
CA ILE A 146 -5.55 8.12 -13.89
C ILE A 146 -5.46 7.60 -15.34
N GLY A 147 -5.74 6.30 -15.51
CA GLY A 147 -5.66 5.62 -16.79
C GLY A 147 -4.24 5.23 -17.22
N ASN A 148 -3.24 5.33 -16.35
CA ASN A 148 -1.88 4.86 -16.63
C ASN A 148 -1.81 3.33 -16.54
N PRO A 149 -1.62 2.60 -17.66
CA PRO A 149 -1.63 1.14 -17.67
C PRO A 149 -0.32 0.52 -17.13
N ASN A 150 0.69 1.35 -16.84
CA ASN A 150 2.00 0.87 -16.39
C ASN A 150 2.14 0.79 -14.87
N LEU A 151 1.10 1.18 -14.13
CA LEU A 151 1.12 1.04 -12.68
C LEU A 151 1.00 -0.44 -12.29
N PRO A 152 1.66 -0.89 -11.21
CA PRO A 152 1.58 -2.28 -10.78
C PRO A 152 0.14 -2.66 -10.45
N GLU A 153 -0.40 -3.57 -11.26
CA GLU A 153 -1.63 -4.27 -10.95
C GLU A 153 -1.33 -5.46 -10.04
N VAL A 154 -2.35 -5.82 -9.27
CA VAL A 154 -2.31 -6.98 -8.40
C VAL A 154 -2.82 -8.15 -9.23
N VAL A 155 -1.89 -8.90 -9.79
CA VAL A 155 -2.18 -10.08 -10.62
C VAL A 155 -1.87 -11.32 -9.78
N LEU A 156 -2.45 -11.35 -8.58
CA LEU A 156 -2.42 -12.51 -7.72
C LEU A 156 -3.15 -13.63 -8.46
N ARG A 157 -2.40 -14.67 -8.86
CA ARG A 157 -2.98 -15.83 -9.54
C ARG A 157 -3.63 -16.70 -8.48
N TRP A 158 -4.96 -16.65 -8.44
CA TRP A 158 -5.73 -17.76 -7.89
C TRP A 158 -5.43 -18.97 -8.77
N SER A 159 -4.90 -20.04 -8.19
CA SER A 159 -4.73 -21.28 -8.95
C SER A 159 -6.11 -21.89 -9.21
N GLU A 160 -6.30 -22.61 -10.32
CA GLU A 160 -7.55 -23.35 -10.58
C GLU A 160 -7.91 -24.35 -9.47
N LYS A 161 -6.95 -24.67 -8.57
CA LYS A 161 -7.19 -25.48 -7.37
C LYS A 161 -7.80 -24.69 -6.20
N ASP A 162 -7.71 -23.37 -6.22
CA ASP A 162 -8.22 -22.47 -5.17
C ASP A 162 -9.71 -22.13 -5.37
N GLU A 163 -10.28 -22.41 -6.54
CA GLU A 163 -11.71 -22.24 -6.85
C GLU A 163 -12.54 -23.53 -6.63
N ALA A 164 -11.90 -24.63 -6.25
CA ALA A 164 -12.51 -25.95 -6.18
C ALA A 164 -12.96 -26.40 -4.77
N GLU A 165 -13.04 -25.50 -3.79
CA GLU A 165 -13.57 -25.77 -2.44
C GLU A 165 -14.89 -25.05 -2.14
#